data_AF-A0A356BYE9-F1
#
_entry.id   AF-A0A356BYE9-F1
#
_cell.length_a   1.000
_cell.length_b   1.000
_cell.length_c   1.000
_cell.angle_alpha   90.00
_cell.angle_beta   90.00
_cell.angle_gamma   90.00
#
_symmetry.space_group_name_H-M   'P 1'
#
loop_
_entity.id
_entity.type
_entity.pdbx_description
1 polymer ?
#
loop_
_entity_poly.entity_id
_entity_poly.type
_entity_poly.pdbx_seq_one_letter_code
_entity_poly.pdbx_strand_id
1 'polypeptide(L)'
;MSVVGERYRIHANGHPPRPIKLTRFKKYKFMGGIVMEPKIMERPAFKVAGYALRTTSENGQNLRDIPKFWEEYLRLEKGKHLHSQPNVVSDAEYGICFDMSMETNSFNYYIGVEVSDFSGLD
;
A
#
# COMPACT_ATOMS: atom_id res chain seq x y z
N MET A 1 25.98 19.52 14.65
CA MET A 1 24.93 19.21 13.65
C MET A 1 24.42 17.80 13.91
N SER A 2 23.39 17.68 14.74
CA SER A 2 22.76 16.41 15.12
C SER A 2 21.55 16.21 14.21
N VAL A 3 21.52 15.14 13.43
CA VAL A 3 20.39 14.83 12.55
C VAL A 3 19.87 13.43 12.90
N VAL A 4 18.54 13.29 12.84
CA VAL A 4 17.78 12.05 12.60
C VAL A 4 17.48 11.12 13.79
N GLY A 5 17.38 11.60 15.03
CA GLY A 5 16.72 10.83 16.11
C GLY A 5 15.21 11.10 16.19
N GLU A 6 14.85 12.38 16.19
CA GLU A 6 13.51 12.88 16.48
C GLU A 6 12.42 12.40 15.50
N ARG A 7 12.76 12.16 14.22
CA ARG A 7 11.76 11.86 13.17
C ARG A 7 11.09 10.50 13.33
N TYR A 8 11.67 9.58 14.08
CA TYR A 8 11.05 8.28 14.35
C TYR A 8 10.04 8.34 15.51
N ARG A 9 10.02 9.41 16.31
CA ARG A 9 9.14 9.53 17.49
C ARG A 9 7.66 9.65 17.14
N ILE A 10 7.32 10.21 15.98
CA ILE A 10 5.93 10.29 15.48
C ILE A 10 5.32 8.91 15.17
N HIS A 11 6.15 7.90 14.91
CA HIS A 11 5.72 6.52 14.70
C HIS A 11 6.11 5.59 15.86
N ALA A 12 6.83 6.11 16.86
CA ALA A 12 7.20 5.36 18.05
C ALA A 12 5.95 5.23 18.92
N ASN A 13 5.49 4.01 19.14
CA ASN A 13 4.45 3.77 20.13
C ASN A 13 4.87 4.36 21.49
N GLY A 14 3.93 4.90 22.28
CA GLY A 14 4.19 5.57 23.56
C GLY A 14 4.77 4.69 24.69
N HIS A 15 5.17 3.45 24.39
CA HIS A 15 5.85 2.57 25.32
C HIS A 15 7.37 2.68 25.16
N PRO A 16 8.15 2.40 26.22
CA PRO A 16 9.60 2.31 26.12
C PRO A 16 10.03 1.35 25.00
N PRO A 17 11.10 1.68 24.25
CA PRO A 17 11.59 0.79 23.19
C PRO A 17 11.90 -0.59 23.80
N ARG A 18 11.44 -1.64 23.11
CA ARG A 18 11.73 -3.02 23.54
C ARG A 18 13.25 -3.23 23.59
N PRO A 19 13.78 -4.01 24.56
CA PRO A 19 15.19 -4.34 24.61
C PRO A 19 15.68 -4.91 23.28
N ILE A 20 16.87 -4.46 22.83
CA ILE A 20 17.46 -4.91 21.57
C ILE A 20 17.74 -6.41 21.67
N LYS A 21 17.02 -7.21 20.88
CA LYS A 21 17.34 -8.64 20.71
C LYS A 21 18.48 -8.78 19.71
N LEU A 22 19.69 -9.09 20.20
CA LEU A 22 20.90 -9.22 19.36
C LEU A 22 20.76 -10.20 18.20
N THR A 23 19.97 -11.27 18.37
CA THR A 23 19.65 -12.23 17.31
C THR A 23 18.86 -11.60 16.17
N ARG A 24 17.87 -10.74 16.50
CA ARG A 24 17.12 -9.95 15.51
C ARG A 24 18.03 -8.91 14.86
N PHE A 25 18.86 -8.22 15.64
CA PHE A 25 19.81 -7.25 15.10
C PHE A 25 20.74 -7.89 14.06
N LYS A 26 21.37 -9.04 14.36
CA LYS A 26 22.21 -9.75 13.39
C LYS A 26 21.47 -10.12 12.10
N LYS A 27 20.18 -10.48 12.19
CA LYS A 27 19.34 -10.88 11.05
C LYS A 27 18.88 -9.68 10.20
N TYR A 28 18.54 -8.56 10.83
CA TYR A 28 17.91 -7.42 10.17
C TYR A 28 18.81 -6.18 10.05
N LYS A 29 20.09 -6.22 10.47
CA LYS A 29 21.02 -5.06 10.43
C LYS A 29 21.23 -4.44 9.04
N PHE A 30 20.90 -5.16 7.98
CA PHE A 30 20.98 -4.67 6.59
C PHE A 30 19.62 -4.52 5.91
N MET A 31 18.52 -4.87 6.59
CA MET A 31 17.17 -4.59 6.13
C MET A 31 16.76 -3.22 6.68
N GLY A 32 16.70 -2.21 5.82
CA GLY A 32 16.13 -0.91 6.17
C GLY A 32 14.64 -1.01 6.48
N GLY A 33 14.07 0.07 7.02
CA GLY A 33 12.63 0.17 7.34
C GLY A 33 12.32 0.10 8.83
N ILE A 34 11.10 0.51 9.18
CA ILE A 34 10.59 0.47 10.55
C ILE A 34 10.02 -0.94 10.80
N VAL A 35 10.48 -1.60 11.86
CA VAL A 35 9.89 -2.88 12.29
C VAL A 35 8.49 -2.60 12.84
N MET A 36 7.48 -2.83 12.02
CA MET A 36 6.09 -2.68 12.40
C MET A 36 5.62 -3.90 13.21
N GLU A 37 4.85 -3.65 14.27
CA GLU A 37 4.18 -4.70 15.02
C GLU A 37 2.85 -5.03 14.36
N PRO A 38 2.62 -6.28 13.92
CA PRO A 38 1.34 -6.67 13.34
C PRO A 38 0.25 -6.61 14.41
N LYS A 39 -0.91 -6.04 14.05
CA LYS A 39 -2.08 -5.91 14.90
C LYS A 39 -3.28 -6.55 14.20
N ILE A 40 -4.09 -7.30 14.95
CA ILE A 40 -5.41 -7.72 14.49
C ILE A 40 -6.38 -6.62 14.91
N MET A 41 -7.09 -6.05 13.95
CA MET A 41 -8.05 -4.97 14.19
C MET A 41 -9.21 -5.07 13.21
N GLU A 42 -10.38 -4.63 13.65
CA GLU A 42 -11.54 -4.45 12.78
C GLU A 42 -11.44 -3.09 12.07
N ARG A 43 -11.80 -3.06 10.79
CA ARG A 43 -11.88 -1.84 9.99
C ARG A 43 -13.24 -1.79 9.28
N PRO A 44 -13.90 -0.61 9.21
CA PRO A 44 -15.14 -0.49 8.47
C PRO A 44 -14.90 -0.73 6.97
N ALA A 45 -15.94 -1.19 6.28
CA ALA A 45 -15.93 -1.27 4.83
C ALA A 45 -15.91 0.15 4.23
N PHE A 46 -15.20 0.32 3.12
CA PHE A 46 -15.11 1.55 2.36
C PHE A 46 -15.14 1.22 0.86
N LYS A 47 -15.36 2.25 0.03
CA LYS A 47 -15.44 2.09 -1.43
C LYS A 47 -14.22 2.71 -2.07
N VAL A 48 -13.75 2.10 -3.16
CA VAL A 48 -12.57 2.55 -3.90
C VAL A 48 -12.93 2.62 -5.37
N ALA A 49 -12.61 3.75 -6.01
CA ALA A 49 -12.62 3.91 -7.45
C ALA A 49 -11.17 3.91 -7.96
N GLY A 50 -10.91 3.27 -9.09
CA GLY A 50 -9.54 3.06 -9.53
C GLY A 50 -9.39 2.28 -10.82
N TYR A 51 -8.14 2.10 -11.23
CA TYR A 51 -7.77 1.29 -12.38
C TYR A 51 -7.36 -0.11 -11.92
N ALA A 52 -7.73 -1.13 -12.70
CA ALA A 52 -7.47 -2.52 -12.40
C ALA A 52 -6.50 -3.15 -13.40
N LEU A 53 -5.67 -4.06 -12.91
CA LEU A 53 -4.79 -4.94 -13.68
C LEU A 53 -5.02 -6.37 -13.20
N ARG A 54 -5.34 -7.30 -14.11
CA ARG A 54 -5.31 -8.74 -13.80
C ARG A 54 -3.86 -9.24 -13.91
N THR A 55 -3.38 -9.91 -12.87
CA THR A 55 -2.04 -10.54 -12.85
C THR A 55 -2.06 -11.85 -12.06
N THR A 56 -0.90 -12.48 -11.89
CA THR A 56 -0.72 -13.73 -11.13
C THR A 56 0.58 -13.70 -10.33
N SER A 57 0.62 -14.41 -9.21
CA SER A 57 1.87 -14.59 -8.45
C SER A 57 2.80 -15.66 -9.06
N GLU A 58 2.32 -16.42 -10.06
CA GLU A 58 3.13 -17.42 -10.74
C GLU A 58 4.36 -16.80 -11.39
N ASN A 59 5.52 -17.44 -11.17
CA ASN A 59 6.81 -17.01 -11.74
C ASN A 59 7.15 -15.53 -11.47
N GLY A 60 6.61 -14.97 -10.37
CA GLY A 60 6.76 -13.57 -10.00
C GLY A 60 6.21 -12.59 -11.04
N GLN A 61 5.19 -12.98 -11.82
CA GLN A 61 4.61 -12.14 -12.87
C GLN A 61 4.07 -10.82 -12.31
N ASN A 62 3.38 -10.87 -11.17
CA ASN A 62 2.94 -9.68 -10.43
C ASN A 62 4.09 -8.71 -10.07
N LEU A 63 5.29 -9.22 -9.78
CA LEU A 63 6.47 -8.40 -9.47
C LEU A 63 6.99 -7.63 -10.70
N ARG A 64 6.57 -8.01 -11.91
CA ARG A 64 6.86 -7.29 -13.16
C ARG A 64 5.69 -6.42 -13.59
N ASP A 65 4.47 -6.93 -13.49
CA ASP A 65 3.27 -6.23 -13.97
C ASP A 65 2.91 -5.03 -13.09
N ILE A 66 2.95 -5.19 -11.76
CA ILE A 66 2.54 -4.12 -10.83
C ILE A 66 3.45 -2.89 -10.95
N PRO A 67 4.80 -3.01 -10.99
CA PRO A 67 5.65 -1.84 -11.20
C PRO A 67 5.41 -1.16 -12.55
N LYS A 68 5.23 -1.93 -13.64
CA LYS A 68 4.90 -1.38 -14.96
C LYS A 68 3.55 -0.66 -14.96
N PHE A 69 2.58 -1.18 -14.23
CA PHE A 69 1.26 -0.57 -14.10
C PHE A 69 1.32 0.75 -13.34
N TRP A 70 2.10 0.84 -12.24
CA TRP A 70 2.40 2.11 -11.57
C TRP A 70 3.15 3.09 -12.46
N GLU A 71 4.11 2.63 -13.26
CA GLU A 71 4.82 3.48 -14.23
C GLU A 71 3.87 4.07 -15.27
N GLU A 72 2.97 3.25 -15.83
CA GLU A 72 1.95 3.73 -16.75
C GLU A 72 0.99 4.72 -16.08
N TYR A 73 0.53 4.41 -14.86
CA TYR A 73 -0.36 5.26 -14.07
C TYR A 73 0.23 6.67 -13.87
N LEU A 74 1.51 6.75 -13.49
CA LEU A 74 2.22 8.00 -13.31
C LEU A 74 2.46 8.72 -14.64
N ARG A 75 2.91 7.99 -15.67
CA ARG A 75 3.22 8.56 -17.00
C ARG A 75 1.98 9.15 -17.68
N LEU A 76 0.83 8.52 -17.52
CA LEU A 76 -0.44 8.99 -18.09
C LEU A 76 -1.21 9.94 -17.17
N GLU A 77 -0.60 10.35 -16.04
CA GLU A 77 -1.20 11.22 -15.04
C GLU A 77 -2.58 10.74 -14.55
N LYS A 78 -2.80 9.42 -14.52
CA LYS A 78 -4.07 8.79 -14.13
C LYS A 78 -4.51 9.17 -12.71
N GLY A 79 -3.54 9.47 -11.83
CA GLY A 79 -3.84 10.00 -10.49
C GLY A 79 -4.54 11.35 -10.52
N LYS A 80 -4.18 12.26 -11.43
CA LYS A 80 -4.88 13.56 -11.53
C LYS A 80 -6.35 13.38 -11.89
N HIS A 81 -6.64 12.43 -12.76
CA HIS A 81 -8.02 12.09 -13.13
C HIS A 81 -8.78 11.42 -11.98
N LEU A 82 -8.16 10.52 -11.22
CA LEU A 82 -8.78 9.93 -10.03
C LEU A 82 -9.09 10.96 -8.95
N HIS A 83 -8.16 11.89 -8.71
CA HIS A 83 -8.36 12.96 -7.72
C HIS A 83 -9.33 14.05 -8.21
N SER A 84 -9.65 14.11 -9.51
CA SER A 84 -10.68 15.03 -10.03
C SER A 84 -12.11 14.49 -9.90
N GLN A 85 -12.29 13.25 -9.45
CA GLN A 85 -13.62 12.65 -9.30
C GLN A 85 -14.42 13.38 -8.21
N PRO A 86 -15.75 13.55 -8.38
CA PRO A 86 -16.56 14.41 -7.51
C PRO A 86 -16.68 13.90 -6.07
N ASN A 87 -16.45 12.59 -5.85
CA ASN A 87 -16.79 11.90 -4.62
C ASN A 87 -15.56 11.38 -3.85
N VAL A 88 -14.35 11.87 -4.15
CA VAL A 88 -13.12 11.48 -3.45
C VAL A 88 -13.15 11.98 -2.01
N VAL A 89 -12.87 11.08 -1.06
CA VAL A 89 -12.90 11.42 0.38
C VAL A 89 -11.51 11.64 0.98
N SER A 90 -10.45 11.21 0.28
CA SER A 90 -9.07 11.30 0.75
C SER A 90 -8.08 11.30 -0.41
N ASP A 91 -6.99 12.05 -0.25
CA ASP A 91 -5.85 12.07 -1.19
C ASP A 91 -4.99 10.79 -1.13
N ALA A 92 -5.31 9.86 -0.23
CA ALA A 92 -4.56 8.60 -0.11
C ALA A 92 -4.85 7.67 -1.30
N GLU A 93 -3.78 7.25 -1.99
CA GLU A 93 -3.84 6.22 -3.02
C GLU A 93 -3.57 4.84 -2.42
N TYR A 94 -4.40 3.87 -2.81
CA TYR A 94 -4.33 2.49 -2.38
C TYR A 94 -3.82 1.59 -3.49
N GLY A 95 -2.92 0.67 -3.14
CA GLY A 95 -2.58 -0.52 -3.92
C GLY A 95 -3.28 -1.74 -3.33
N ILE A 96 -4.27 -2.30 -4.03
CA ILE A 96 -5.15 -3.35 -3.46
C ILE A 96 -5.07 -4.63 -4.30
N CYS A 97 -4.71 -5.74 -3.68
CA CYS A 97 -4.89 -7.08 -4.26
C CYS A 97 -6.28 -7.60 -3.89
N PHE A 98 -7.12 -7.91 -4.87
CA PHE A 98 -8.50 -8.36 -4.66
C PHE A 98 -8.90 -9.46 -5.64
N ASP A 99 -9.97 -10.21 -5.33
CA ASP A 99 -10.50 -11.31 -6.16
C ASP A 99 -9.43 -12.36 -6.51
N MET A 100 -8.83 -12.95 -5.47
CA MET A 100 -7.76 -13.91 -5.61
C MET A 100 -8.30 -15.32 -5.85
N SER A 101 -7.87 -15.94 -6.95
CA SER A 101 -8.10 -17.35 -7.24
C SER A 101 -6.93 -18.20 -6.73
N MET A 102 -7.22 -19.10 -5.79
CA MET A 102 -6.23 -20.05 -5.25
C MET A 102 -5.82 -21.13 -6.25
N GLU A 103 -6.65 -21.41 -7.25
CA GLU A 103 -6.38 -22.44 -8.26
C GLU A 103 -5.36 -21.95 -9.30
N THR A 104 -5.47 -20.69 -9.70
CA THR A 104 -4.64 -20.09 -10.78
C THR A 104 -3.62 -19.09 -10.26
N ASN A 105 -3.61 -18.84 -8.95
CA ASN A 105 -2.84 -17.78 -8.30
C ASN A 105 -3.06 -16.38 -8.90
N SER A 106 -4.17 -16.19 -9.62
CA SER A 106 -4.50 -14.95 -10.31
C SER A 106 -5.34 -14.02 -9.43
N PHE A 107 -5.16 -12.72 -9.60
CA PHE A 107 -5.87 -11.70 -8.83
C PHE A 107 -5.91 -10.38 -9.60
N ASN A 108 -6.80 -9.49 -9.16
CA ASN A 108 -6.85 -8.11 -9.63
C ASN A 108 -6.03 -7.22 -8.70
N TYR A 109 -5.15 -6.40 -9.27
CA TYR A 109 -4.45 -5.33 -8.57
C TYR A 109 -5.07 -3.99 -8.94
N TYR A 110 -5.49 -3.22 -7.93
CA TYR A 110 -6.09 -1.90 -8.11
C TYR A 110 -5.14 -0.81 -7.65
N ILE A 111 -5.07 0.29 -8.42
CA ILE A 111 -4.60 1.59 -7.97
C ILE A 111 -5.82 2.51 -7.90
N GLY A 112 -6.14 3.04 -6.73
CA GLY A 112 -7.36 3.83 -6.56
C GLY A 112 -7.41 4.69 -5.31
N VAL A 113 -8.44 5.51 -5.22
CA VAL A 113 -8.73 6.42 -4.10
C VAL A 113 -10.05 6.05 -3.45
N GLU A 114 -10.19 6.39 -2.17
CA GLU A 114 -11.45 6.17 -1.47
C GLU A 114 -12.52 7.16 -1.95
N VAL A 115 -13.73 6.65 -2.17
CA VAL A 115 -14.90 7.44 -2.60
C VAL A 115 -16.11 7.21 -1.70
N SER A 116 -16.98 8.20 -1.55
CA SER A 116 -18.22 8.06 -0.75
C SER A 116 -19.18 7.05 -1.37
N ASP A 117 -19.29 7.09 -2.70
CA ASP A 117 -20.19 6.30 -3.53
C ASP A 117 -19.70 6.30 -5.00
N PHE A 118 -20.34 5.48 -5.83
CA PHE A 118 -19.95 5.29 -7.23
C PHE A 118 -20.74 6.18 -8.21
N SER A 119 -21.56 7.10 -7.74
CA SER A 119 -22.39 7.94 -8.62
C SER A 119 -21.56 9.04 -9.28
N GLY A 120 -21.75 9.25 -10.58
CA GLY A 120 -21.10 10.35 -11.30
C GLY A 120 -19.59 10.20 -11.52
N LEU A 121 -19.03 9.01 -11.33
CA LEU A 121 -17.68 8.67 -11.78
C LEU A 121 -17.67 8.53 -13.31
N ASP A 122 -16.60 9.00 -13.96
CA ASP A 122 -16.40 8.90 -15.42
C ASP A 122 -15.36 7.85 -15.86
#